data_AF-A0A0N5CUA2-F1
#
_entry.id   AF-A0A0N5CUA2-F1
#
_cell.length_a   1.000
_cell.length_b   1.000
_cell.length_c   1.000
_cell.angle_alpha   90.00
_cell.angle_beta   90.00
_cell.angle_gamma   90.00
#
_symmetry.space_group_name_H-M   'P 1'
#
loop_
_entity.id
_entity.type
_entity.pdbx_description
1 polymer ?
#
loop_
_entity_poly.entity_id
_entity_poly.type
_entity_poly.pdbx_seq_one_letter_code
_entity_poly.pdbx_strand_id
1 'polypeptide(L)'
;MLEATGELGESLYDVAINADLPIDGFGACEGVLACCTCHVILEPEHYKRLPPPTEDEIDLLDLAPDLTDYSRLGCQVKLTKNDLPSIEITVPSEVRDARTNV
;
A
#
# COMPACT_ATOMS: atom_id res chain seq x y z
N MET A 1 -5.03 -0.78 -16.54
CA MET A 1 -5.71 -1.24 -15.32
C MET A 1 -5.17 -2.62 -15.04
N LEU A 2 -4.59 -2.83 -13.85
CA LEU A 2 -4.01 -4.10 -13.42
C LEU A 2 -5.01 -4.78 -12.48
N GLU A 3 -5.04 -6.10 -12.46
CA GLU A 3 -5.94 -6.89 -11.62
C GLU A 3 -5.17 -8.05 -10.99
N ALA A 4 -5.48 -8.36 -9.73
CA ALA A 4 -4.90 -9.48 -9.00
C ALA A 4 -5.94 -10.05 -8.04
N THR A 5 -5.76 -11.32 -7.67
CA THR A 5 -6.58 -12.00 -6.67
C THR A 5 -5.72 -12.25 -5.44
N GLY A 6 -6.28 -11.95 -4.26
CA GLY A 6 -5.65 -12.21 -2.97
C GLY A 6 -6.57 -12.98 -2.03
N GLU A 7 -5.96 -13.63 -1.05
CA GLU A 7 -6.65 -14.32 0.04
C GLU A 7 -6.91 -13.37 1.23
N LEU A 8 -7.94 -13.67 2.00
CA LEU A 8 -8.23 -12.91 3.22
C LEU A 8 -7.05 -12.98 4.19
N GLY A 9 -6.60 -11.81 4.65
CA GLY A 9 -5.46 -11.67 5.54
C GLY A 9 -4.14 -11.35 4.86
N GLU A 10 -4.03 -11.52 3.53
CA GLU A 10 -2.90 -11.00 2.76
C GLU A 10 -2.89 -9.47 2.77
N SER A 11 -1.70 -8.87 2.79
CA SER A 11 -1.57 -7.43 2.61
C SER A 11 -1.69 -7.05 1.13
N LEU A 12 -2.04 -5.79 0.84
CA LEU A 12 -2.03 -5.30 -0.54
C LEU A 12 -0.65 -5.42 -1.20
N TYR A 13 0.42 -5.33 -0.39
CA TYR A 13 1.77 -5.63 -0.84
C TYR A 13 1.92 -7.10 -1.26
N ASP A 14 1.52 -8.04 -0.41
CA ASP A 14 1.65 -9.48 -0.71
C ASP A 14 0.89 -9.83 -1.99
N VAL A 15 -0.33 -9.30 -2.15
CA VAL A 15 -1.15 -9.52 -3.35
C VAL A 15 -0.45 -9.03 -4.62
N ALA A 16 0.12 -7.81 -4.59
CA ALA A 16 0.80 -7.25 -5.75
C ALA A 16 2.07 -8.04 -6.13
N ILE A 17 2.86 -8.46 -5.13
CA ILE A 17 4.09 -9.23 -5.36
C ILE A 17 3.79 -10.67 -5.77
N ASN A 18 2.85 -11.35 -5.11
CA ASN A 18 2.46 -12.73 -5.43
C ASN A 18 1.85 -12.84 -6.83
N ALA A 19 1.18 -11.79 -7.29
CA ALA A 19 0.62 -11.70 -8.65
C ALA A 19 1.61 -11.18 -9.70
N ASP A 20 2.86 -10.87 -9.34
CA ASP A 20 3.90 -10.34 -10.23
C ASP A 20 3.44 -9.09 -11.00
N LEU A 21 2.76 -8.17 -10.30
CA LEU A 21 2.26 -6.95 -10.94
C LEU A 21 3.44 -6.04 -11.34
N PRO A 22 3.44 -5.48 -12.56
CA PRO A 22 4.53 -4.67 -13.08
C PRO A 22 4.48 -3.24 -12.51
N ILE A 23 4.79 -3.10 -11.23
CA ILE A 23 4.80 -1.81 -10.50
C ILE A 23 6.24 -1.51 -10.08
N ASP A 24 6.91 -0.67 -10.87
CA ASP A 24 8.33 -0.38 -10.68
C ASP A 24 8.64 0.20 -9.30
N GLY A 25 9.61 -0.38 -8.60
CA GLY A 25 10.08 0.07 -7.30
C GLY A 25 9.16 -0.23 -6.11
N PHE A 26 7.99 -0.85 -6.35
CA PHE A 26 7.00 -1.11 -5.31
C PHE A 26 7.51 -2.10 -4.26
N GLY A 27 7.35 -1.76 -2.98
CA GLY A 27 7.64 -2.69 -1.88
C GLY A 27 9.13 -2.99 -1.64
N ALA A 28 9.99 -2.02 -1.86
CA ALA A 28 11.46 -2.14 -1.77
C ALA A 28 12.02 -2.66 -0.42
N CYS A 29 11.29 -2.53 0.70
CA CYS A 29 11.65 -3.11 2.00
C CYS A 29 11.07 -4.50 2.26
N GLU A 30 10.42 -5.11 1.27
CA GLU A 30 9.82 -6.44 1.40
C GLU A 30 8.68 -6.51 2.45
N GLY A 31 7.94 -5.40 2.60
CA GLY A 31 6.77 -5.34 3.48
C GLY A 31 7.06 -5.21 4.98
N VAL A 32 8.32 -4.97 5.39
CA VAL A 32 8.73 -4.94 6.82
C VAL A 32 8.58 -3.59 7.52
N LEU A 33 7.73 -2.69 7.00
CA LEU A 33 7.50 -1.33 7.54
C LEU A 33 8.81 -0.52 7.72
N ALA A 34 9.64 -0.48 6.67
CA ALA A 34 10.92 0.23 6.69
C ALA A 34 11.14 1.17 5.49
N CYS A 35 10.10 1.40 4.69
CA CYS A 35 10.10 2.35 3.57
C CYS A 35 8.66 2.77 3.24
N CYS A 36 8.49 3.70 2.30
CA CYS A 36 7.19 4.15 1.80
C CYS A 36 6.88 3.73 0.34
N THR A 37 7.67 2.84 -0.26
CA THR A 37 7.50 2.47 -1.68
C THR A 37 6.29 1.56 -1.95
N CYS A 38 5.64 1.03 -0.90
CA CYS A 38 4.36 0.35 -1.01
C CYS A 38 3.17 1.29 -0.78
N HIS A 39 3.38 2.61 -0.84
CA HIS A 39 2.31 3.60 -0.69
C HIS A 39 1.20 3.36 -1.70
N VAL A 40 -0.02 3.29 -1.17
CA VAL A 40 -1.27 3.17 -1.92
C VAL A 40 -2.26 4.22 -1.44
N ILE A 41 -3.12 4.68 -2.33
CA ILE A 41 -4.24 5.57 -2.03
C ILE A 41 -5.52 4.74 -2.13
N LEU A 42 -6.27 4.67 -1.03
CA LEU A 42 -7.52 3.93 -0.97
C LEU A 42 -8.71 4.80 -1.35
N GLU A 43 -9.76 4.17 -1.85
CA GLU A 43 -11.07 4.82 -1.90
C GLU A 43 -11.59 5.13 -0.48
N PRO A 44 -12.34 6.24 -0.28
CA PRO A 44 -12.78 6.68 1.05
C PRO A 44 -13.57 5.62 1.84
N GLU A 45 -14.32 4.75 1.15
CA GLU A 45 -15.07 3.67 1.77
C GLU A 45 -14.14 2.58 2.36
N HIS A 46 -13.11 2.20 1.62
CA HIS A 46 -12.13 1.21 2.07
C HIS A 46 -11.17 1.78 3.12
N TYR A 47 -10.85 3.07 3.06
CA TYR A 47 -10.06 3.71 4.11
C TYR A 47 -10.80 3.70 5.46
N LYS A 48 -12.09 4.05 5.47
CA LYS A 48 -12.90 4.17 6.70
C LYS A 48 -13.06 2.87 7.50
N ARG A 49 -12.89 1.70 6.89
CA ARG A 49 -12.93 0.41 7.59
C ARG A 49 -11.63 0.07 8.32
N LEU A 50 -10.53 0.75 8.00
CA LEU A 50 -9.23 0.47 8.57
C LEU A 50 -9.10 1.10 9.96
N PRO A 51 -8.34 0.47 10.88
CA PRO A 51 -7.87 1.20 12.04
C PRO A 51 -6.98 2.37 11.58
N PRO A 52 -6.85 3.41 12.43
CA PRO A 52 -5.87 4.47 12.18
C PRO A 52 -4.47 3.88 11.93
N PRO A 53 -3.67 4.51 11.06
CA PRO A 53 -2.27 4.11 10.88
C PRO A 53 -1.50 4.24 12.19
N THR A 54 -0.46 3.43 12.35
CA THR A 54 0.46 3.53 13.50
C THR A 54 1.36 4.75 13.35
N GLU A 55 2.00 5.19 14.43
CA GLU A 55 2.99 6.30 14.38
C GLU A 55 4.13 5.98 13.40
N ASP A 56 4.69 4.77 13.46
CA ASP A 56 5.73 4.32 12.52
C ASP A 56 5.28 4.35 11.05
N GLU A 57 4.01 4.03 10.79
CA GLU A 57 3.45 4.10 9.44
C GLU A 57 3.29 5.56 8.97
N ILE A 58 2.85 6.45 9.86
CA ILE A 58 2.72 7.89 9.56
C ILE A 58 4.08 8.51 9.26
N ASP A 59 5.11 8.21 10.06
CA ASP A 59 6.46 8.73 9.88
C ASP A 59 7.05 8.37 8.51
N LEU A 60 6.73 7.17 8.00
CA LEU A 60 7.13 6.74 6.67
C LEU A 60 6.27 7.36 5.57
N LEU A 61 4.95 7.49 5.79
CA LEU A 61 4.04 8.13 4.84
C LEU A 61 4.38 9.61 4.61
N ASP A 62 4.91 10.32 5.61
CA ASP A 62 5.37 11.71 5.47
C ASP A 62 6.51 11.87 4.43
N LEU A 63 7.21 10.77 4.11
CA LEU A 63 8.26 10.74 3.09
C LEU A 63 7.72 10.37 1.70
N ALA A 64 6.46 9.95 1.61
CA ALA A 64 5.84 9.46 0.38
C ALA A 64 5.45 10.64 -0.55
N PRO A 65 5.68 10.53 -1.87
CA PRO A 65 5.17 11.50 -2.83
C PRO A 65 3.63 11.43 -2.89
N ASP A 66 2.99 12.54 -3.27
CA ASP A 66 1.54 12.63 -3.46
C ASP A 66 0.71 12.09 -2.28
N LEU A 67 1.14 12.39 -1.06
CA LEU A 67 0.41 12.00 0.16
C LEU A 67 -1.00 12.63 0.19
N THR A 68 -1.99 11.83 0.61
CA THR A 68 -3.40 12.21 0.69
C THR A 68 -4.00 11.72 2.01
N ASP A 69 -5.19 12.21 2.36
CA ASP A 69 -5.95 11.77 3.53
C ASP A 69 -6.34 10.27 3.50
N TYR A 70 -6.26 9.62 2.33
CA TYR A 70 -6.60 8.21 2.13
C TYR A 70 -5.38 7.34 1.84
N SER A 71 -4.18 7.88 2.06
CA SER A 71 -2.92 7.17 1.85
C SER A 71 -2.64 6.18 2.99
N ARG A 72 -2.13 5.00 2.62
CA ARG A 72 -1.63 3.96 3.54
C ARG A 72 -0.41 3.27 2.96
N LEU A 73 0.35 2.56 3.81
CA LEU A 73 1.36 1.63 3.33
C LEU A 73 0.68 0.28 3.03
N GLY A 74 0.78 -0.18 1.79
CA GLY A 74 0.11 -1.40 1.30
C GLY A 74 0.49 -2.66 2.09
N CYS A 75 1.68 -2.71 2.69
CA CYS A 75 2.08 -3.80 3.58
C CYS A 75 1.35 -3.83 4.93
N GLN A 76 0.74 -2.71 5.35
CA GLN A 76 -0.04 -2.60 6.58
C GLN A 76 -1.55 -2.78 6.35
N VAL A 77 -1.99 -2.78 5.09
CA VAL A 77 -3.41 -2.92 4.73
C VAL A 77 -3.71 -4.35 4.34
N LYS A 78 -4.50 -5.05 5.16
CA LYS A 78 -4.92 -6.43 4.90
C LYS A 78 -6.27 -6.51 4.22
N LEU A 79 -6.42 -7.50 3.35
CA LEU A 79 -7.70 -7.90 2.78
C LEU A 79 -8.60 -8.51 3.85
N THR A 80 -9.85 -8.05 3.88
CA THR A 80 -10.89 -8.47 4.81
C THR A 80 -12.18 -8.80 4.07
N LYS A 81 -13.16 -9.38 4.77
CA LYS A 81 -14.48 -9.67 4.18
C LYS A 81 -15.22 -8.42 3.72
N ASN A 82 -14.86 -7.25 4.24
CA ASN A 82 -15.46 -5.97 3.87
C ASN A 82 -14.94 -5.43 2.52
N ASP A 83 -13.95 -6.09 1.92
CA ASP A 83 -13.37 -5.76 0.61
C ASP A 83 -13.98 -6.57 -0.53
N LEU A 84 -15.03 -7.36 -0.25
CA LEU A 84 -15.73 -8.13 -1.28
C LEU A 84 -16.79 -7.27 -1.98
N PRO A 85 -16.98 -7.45 -3.30
CA PRO A 85 -16.31 -8.44 -4.16
C PRO A 85 -14.90 -8.03 -4.60
N SER A 86 -14.56 -6.74 -4.52
CA SER A 86 -13.28 -6.18 -4.93
C SER A 86 -12.95 -4.91 -4.16
N ILE A 87 -11.67 -4.58 -4.10
CA ILE A 87 -11.13 -3.34 -3.59
C ILE A 87 -10.37 -2.64 -4.71
N GLU A 88 -10.65 -1.36 -4.94
CA GLU A 88 -9.89 -0.52 -5.85
C GLU A 88 -8.92 0.36 -5.05
N ILE A 89 -7.69 0.44 -5.53
CA ILE A 89 -6.64 1.30 -5.00
C ILE A 89 -5.89 1.97 -6.13
N THR A 90 -5.26 3.10 -5.81
CA THR A 90 -4.34 3.79 -6.72
C THR A 90 -2.93 3.67 -6.18
N VAL A 91 -1.98 3.28 -7.05
CA VAL A 91 -0.55 3.40 -6.76
C VAL A 91 -0.06 4.73 -7.36
N PRO A 92 0.55 5.63 -6.58
CA PRO A 92 1.10 6.88 -7.11
C PRO A 92 2.14 6.64 -8.22
N SER A 93 2.22 7.57 -9.18
CA SER A 93 3.12 7.46 -10.32
C SER A 93 4.61 7.58 -9.96
N GLU A 94 4.92 8.20 -8.82
CA GLU A 94 6.28 8.28 -8.31
C GLU A 94 6.44 7.32 -7.13
N VAL A 95 7.36 6.35 -7.26
CA VAL A 95 7.76 5.48 -6.16
C VAL A 95 9.14 5.94 -5.68
N ARG A 96 9.20 6.56 -4.50
CA ARG A 96 10.46 7.05 -3.93
C ARG A 96 11.02 6.04 -2.93
N ASP A 97 12.15 5.41 -3.24
CA ASP A 97 12.91 4.66 -2.24
C ASP A 97 13.66 5.63 -1.33
N ALA A 98 13.15 5.83 -0.13
CA ALA A 98 13.77 6.68 0.89
C ALA A 98 15.19 6.21 1.30
N ARG A 99 15.58 4.97 0.96
CA ARG A 99 16.91 4.41 1.27
C ARG A 99 17.99 4.84 0.29
N THR A 100 17.63 5.36 -0.89
CA THR A 100 18.59 5.64 -1.98
C THR A 100 18.98 7.13 -2.06
N ASN A 101 18.80 7.91 -1.00
CA ASN A 101 19.33 9.29 -0.92
C ASN A 101 20.87 9.29 -0.71
N VAL A 102 21.62 8.77 -1.68
CA VAL A 102 23.07 8.99 -1.86
C VAL A 102 23.28 9.94 -3.03
#